data_AF-A0A0P0P2V1-F1
#
_entry.id   AF-A0A0P0P2V1-F1
#
_cell.length_a   1.000
_cell.length_b   1.000
_cell.length_c   1.000
_cell.angle_alpha   90.00
_cell.angle_beta   90.00
_cell.angle_gamma   90.00
#
_symmetry.space_group_name_H-M   'P 1'
#
loop_
_entity.id
_entity.type
_entity.pdbx_description
1 polymer ?
#
loop_
_entity_poly.entity_id
_entity_poly.type
_entity_poly.pdbx_seq_one_letter_code
_entity_poly.pdbx_strand_id
1 'polypeptide(L)' 'MRNSLTGEDRVLLDRYIESILLRFSDNRYSLGEATQELAGTFVQVAAGEPDWLVHIRGVVEAGDDA' A
#
# COMPACT_ATOMS: atom_id res chain seq x y z
N MET A 1 -9.13 6.68 -18.53
CA MET A 1 -8.52 7.77 -17.75
C MET A 1 -7.07 7.42 -17.52
N ARG A 2 -6.13 8.34 -17.81
CA ARG A 2 -4.69 8.11 -17.58
C ARG A 2 -4.41 8.52 -16.14
N ASN A 3 -4.42 7.55 -15.22
CA ASN A 3 -4.19 7.82 -13.81
C ASN A 3 -2.72 8.24 -13.63
N SER A 4 -2.48 9.55 -13.61
CA SER A 4 -1.12 10.09 -13.59
C SER A 4 -0.74 10.30 -12.13
N LEU A 5 -0.16 9.27 -11.53
CA LEU A 5 0.42 9.35 -10.18
C LEU A 5 1.37 10.53 -10.10
N THR A 6 1.15 11.41 -9.13
CA THR A 6 2.08 12.48 -8.80
C THR A 6 3.37 11.92 -8.19
N GLY A 7 4.40 12.76 -8.02
CA GLY A 7 5.61 12.35 -7.32
C GLY A 7 5.34 11.92 -5.87
N GLU A 8 4.44 12.63 -5.19
CA GLU A 8 4.04 12.34 -3.81
C GLU A 8 3.29 11.00 -3.71
N ASP A 9 2.39 10.73 -4.67
CA ASP A 9 1.65 9.46 -4.75
C ASP A 9 2.59 8.25 -4.88
N ARG A 10 3.68 8.40 -5.64
CA ARG A 10 4.70 7.34 -5.80
C ARG A 10 5.46 7.08 -4.51
N VAL A 11 5.90 8.14 -3.83
CA VAL A 11 6.61 8.01 -2.53
C VAL A 11 5.73 7.30 -1.51
N LEU A 12 4.43 7.61 -1.49
CA LEU A 12 3.48 6.97 -0.59
C LEU A 12 3.25 5.49 -0.93
N LEU A 13 3.19 5.14 -2.22
CA LEU A 13 3.14 3.74 -2.67
C LEU A 13 4.40 2.96 -2.27
N ASP A 14 5.57 3.55 -2.44
CA ASP A 14 6.85 2.91 -2.06
C ASP A 14 6.86 2.60 -0.55
N ARG A 15 6.48 3.57 0.28
CA ARG A 15 6.36 3.38 1.74
C ARG A 15 5.32 2.34 2.12
N TYR A 16 4.19 2.31 1.42
CA TYR A 16 3.17 1.29 1.64
C TYR A 16 3.71 -0.11 1.36
N ILE A 17 4.38 -0.31 0.22
CA ILE A 17 5.01 -1.58 -0.14
C ILE A 17 6.04 -2.00 0.92
N GLU A 18 6.93 -1.10 1.32
CA GLU A 18 7.90 -1.34 2.38
C GLU A 18 7.21 -1.76 3.69
N SER A 19 6.14 -1.07 4.07
CA SER A 19 5.36 -1.38 5.28
C SER A 19 4.70 -2.77 5.24
N ILE A 20 4.20 -3.21 4.08
CA ILE A 20 3.67 -4.57 3.91
C ILE A 20 4.80 -5.62 4.01
N LEU A 21 5.94 -5.36 3.35
CA LEU A 21 7.08 -6.27 3.36
C LEU A 21 7.69 -6.41 4.77
N LEU A 22 7.73 -5.33 5.54
CA LEU A 22 8.15 -5.35 6.95
C LEU A 22 7.22 -6.19 7.82
N ARG A 23 5.89 -6.04 7.65
CA ARG A 23 4.92 -6.89 8.37
C ARG A 23 5.08 -8.36 8.01
N PHE A 24 5.40 -8.67 6.75
CA PHE A 24 5.72 -10.04 6.36
C PHE A 24 7.03 -10.53 6.99
N SER A 25 8.11 -9.73 6.98
CA SER A 25 9.37 -10.12 7.62
C SER A 25 9.25 -10.35 9.12
N ASP A 26 8.36 -9.61 9.77
CA ASP A 26 8.07 -9.72 11.21
C ASP A 26 7.07 -10.84 11.54
N ASN A 27 6.67 -11.66 10.55
CA ASN A 27 5.63 -12.68 10.66
C ASN A 27 4.27 -12.15 11.15
N ARG A 28 4.03 -10.83 11.06
CA ARG A 28 2.72 -10.22 11.35
C ARG A 28 1.74 -10.49 10.21
N TYR A 29 2.24 -10.57 8.97
CA TYR A 29 1.52 -11.07 7.80
C TYR A 29 2.10 -12.39 7.32
N SER A 30 1.24 -13.31 6.92
CA SER A 30 1.59 -14.43 6.04
C SER A 30 1.88 -13.94 4.62
N LEU A 31 2.53 -14.78 3.81
CA LEU A 31 2.74 -14.47 2.38
C LEU A 31 1.42 -14.22 1.64
N GLY A 32 0.37 -14.95 2.01
CA GLY A 32 -0.96 -14.80 1.42
C GLY A 32 -1.58 -13.43 1.74
N GLU A 33 -1.52 -13.02 3.01
CA GLU A 33 -2.04 -11.71 3.45
C GLU A 33 -1.27 -10.55 2.80
N ALA A 34 0.06 -10.61 2.78
CA ALA A 34 0.88 -9.60 2.12
C ALA A 34 0.58 -9.50 0.61
N THR A 35 0.41 -10.64 -0.06
CA THR A 35 0.08 -10.68 -1.49
C THR A 35 -1.31 -10.10 -1.75
N GLN A 36 -2.29 -10.43 -0.91
CA GLN A 36 -3.66 -9.94 -1.05
C GLN A 36 -3.74 -8.42 -0.86
N GLU A 37 -3.03 -7.87 0.13
CA GLU A 37 -2.97 -6.42 0.36
C GLU A 37 -2.36 -5.69 -0.85
N LEU A 38 -1.20 -6.13 -1.32
CA LEU A 38 -0.54 -5.52 -2.49
C LEU A 38 -1.41 -5.62 -3.74
N ALA A 39 -2.01 -6.78 -4.00
CA ALA A 39 -2.89 -6.97 -5.16
C ALA A 39 -4.13 -6.09 -5.09
N GLY A 40 -4.78 -6.00 -3.92
CA GLY A 40 -5.96 -5.17 -3.70
C GLY A 40 -5.67 -3.70 -3.98
N THR A 41 -4.59 -3.18 -3.42
CA THR A 41 -4.16 -1.79 -3.64
C THR A 41 -3.82 -1.52 -5.10
N PHE A 42 -3.09 -2.42 -5.78
CA PHE A 42 -2.77 -2.23 -7.20
C PHE A 42 -4.01 -2.23 -8.11
N VAL A 43 -5.03 -3.01 -7.80
CA VAL A 43 -6.32 -2.96 -8.52
C VAL A 43 -6.98 -1.60 -8.37
N GLN A 44 -7.01 -1.04 -7.15
CA GLN A 44 -7.60 0.28 -6.91
C GLN A 44 -6.81 1.41 -7.59
N VAL A 45 -5.47 1.34 -7.55
CA VAL A 45 -4.59 2.28 -8.27
C VAL A 45 -4.82 2.21 -9.78
N ALA A 46 -4.95 1.00 -10.35
CA ALA A 46 -5.22 0.82 -11.77
C ALA A 46 -6.61 1.33 -12.18
N ALA A 47 -7.60 1.16 -11.30
CA ALA A 47 -8.96 1.66 -11.49
C ALA A 47 -9.08 3.19 -11.37
N GLY A 48 -8.13 3.84 -10.68
CA GLY A 48 -8.17 5.29 -10.44
C GLY A 48 -9.10 5.71 -9.32
N GLU A 49 -9.34 4.81 -8.36
CA GLU A 49 -10.25 5.04 -7.24
C GLU A 49 -9.62 6.01 -6.21
N PRO A 50 -10.19 7.18 -5.93
CA PRO A 50 -9.55 8.16 -5.03
C PRO A 50 -9.28 7.62 -3.60
N ASP A 51 -10.02 6.60 -3.18
CA ASP A 51 -9.95 6.03 -1.83
C ASP A 51 -8.68 5.22 -1.56
N TRP A 52 -7.94 4.79 -2.59
CA TRP A 52 -6.69 4.03 -2.38
C TRP A 52 -5.65 4.84 -1.61
N LEU A 53 -5.64 6.17 -1.78
CA LEU A 53 -4.75 7.08 -1.04
C LEU A 53 -5.05 7.10 0.46
N VAL A 54 -6.32 7.03 0.85
CA VAL A 54 -6.73 7.01 2.25
C VAL A 54 -6.32 5.68 2.89
N HIS A 55 -6.57 4.58 2.19
CA HIS A 55 -6.19 3.24 2.65
C HIS A 55 -4.68 3.11 2.91
N ILE A 56 -3.84 3.46 1.93
CA ILE A 56 -2.39 3.29 2.08
C ILE A 56 -1.79 4.22 3.15
N ARG A 57 -2.35 5.42 3.35
CA ARG A 57 -1.92 6.31 4.45
C ARG A 57 -2.14 5.65 5.80
N GLY A 58 -3.34 5.10 6.02
CA GLY A 58 -3.65 4.41 7.28
C GLY A 58 -2.72 3.22 7.54
N VAL A 59 -2.33 2.48 6.50
CA VAL A 59 -1.41 1.35 6.64
C VAL A 59 0.03 1.79 6.93
N VAL A 60 0.50 2.86 6.28
CA VAL A 60 1.84 3.42 6.54
C VAL A 60 1.90 3.98 7.96
N GLU A 61 0.92 4.77 8.38
CA GLU A 61 0.84 5.35 9.73
C GLU A 61 0.79 4.26 10.82
N ALA A 62 -0.01 3.20 10.62
CA ALA A 62 -0.04 2.07 11.54
C ALA A 62 1.24 1.22 11.53
N GLY A 63 2.15 1.44 10.57
CA GLY A 63 3.46 0.79 10.49
C GLY A 63 4.53 1.57 11.24
N ASP A 64 4.48 2.90 11.20
CA ASP A 64 5.44 3.78 11.88
C ASP A 64 5.31 3.73 13.41
N ASP A 65 4.15 3.38 13.94
CA ASP A 65 3.86 3.29 15.38
C ASP A 65 4.33 1.97 16.04
N ALA A 66 4.81 0.98 15.27
CA ALA A 66 4.90 -0.43 15.69
C ALA A 66 6.30 -1.04 15.71
#